data_AF-A0A5C6QC55-F1
#
_entry.id   AF-A0A5C6QC55-F1
#
_cell.length_a   1.000
_cell.length_b   1.000
_cell.length_c   1.000
_cell.angle_alpha   90.00
_cell.angle_beta   90.00
_cell.angle_gamma   90.00
#
_symmetry.space_group_name_H-M   'P 1'
#
loop_
_entity.id
_entity.type
_entity.pdbx_description
1 polymer ?
#
loop_
_entity_poly.entity_id
_entity_poly.type
_entity_poly.pdbx_seq_one_letter_code
_entity_poly.pdbx_strand_id
1 'polypeptide(L)'
;MARLKQAKVALQEAYDTFNQAVEKPLPALALSNTDSIQNLLNIVIRRESLSVAKKSSFPNKLSADLRKKLADVLLLIDKVDIEIIKANAKSTSTSVDKA
;
A
#
# COMPACT_ATOMS: atom_id res chain seq x y z
N MET A 1 11.88 -15.07 -2.31
CA MET A 1 11.00 -13.94 -1.90
C MET A 1 11.33 -12.64 -2.64
N ALA A 2 11.42 -12.67 -3.97
CA ALA A 2 11.71 -11.46 -4.75
C ALA A 2 10.58 -10.42 -4.66
N ARG A 3 9.31 -10.88 -4.63
CA ARG A 3 8.12 -10.01 -4.61
C ARG A 3 8.03 -9.15 -3.35
N LEU A 4 8.27 -9.72 -2.17
CA LEU A 4 8.27 -8.96 -0.91
C LEU A 4 9.41 -7.92 -0.88
N LYS A 5 10.60 -8.28 -1.39
CA LYS A 5 11.73 -7.34 -1.47
C LYS A 5 11.40 -6.17 -2.40
N GLN A 6 10.83 -6.44 -3.57
CA GLN A 6 10.37 -5.42 -4.51
C GLN A 6 9.25 -4.55 -3.92
N ALA A 7 8.29 -5.16 -3.22
CA ALA A 7 7.21 -4.44 -2.55
C ALA A 7 7.75 -3.43 -1.51
N LYS A 8 8.75 -3.85 -0.73
CA LYS A 8 9.39 -2.99 0.27
C LYS A 8 10.16 -1.82 -0.36
N VAL A 9 10.83 -2.03 -1.49
CA VAL A 9 11.49 -0.95 -2.24
C VAL A 9 10.44 0.04 -2.78
N ALA A 10 9.40 -0.46 -3.44
CA ALA A 10 8.32 0.39 -3.95
C ALA A 10 7.58 1.15 -2.84
N LEU A 11 7.46 0.55 -1.65
CA LEU A 11 6.90 1.21 -0.48
C LEU A 11 7.81 2.35 0.00
N GLN A 12 9.12 2.14 0.05
CA GLN A 12 10.08 3.18 0.43
C GLN A 12 10.00 4.38 -0.53
N GLU A 13 10.01 4.13 -1.84
CA GLU A 13 9.90 5.18 -2.87
C GLU A 13 8.60 5.98 -2.74
N ALA A 14 7.47 5.29 -2.54
CA ALA A 14 6.17 5.94 -2.34
C ALA A 14 6.12 6.75 -1.04
N TYR A 15 6.74 6.25 0.03
CA TYR A 15 6.85 6.95 1.32
C TYR A 15 7.66 8.24 1.18
N ASP A 16 8.81 8.18 0.50
CA ASP A 16 9.68 9.34 0.29
C ASP A 16 8.98 10.38 -0.58
N THR A 17 8.33 9.95 -1.66
CA THR A 17 7.56 10.82 -2.56
C THR A 17 6.41 11.50 -1.82
N PHE A 18 5.68 10.76 -0.99
CA PHE A 18 4.59 11.32 -0.19
C PHE A 18 5.10 12.37 0.80
N ASN A 19 6.21 12.09 1.50
CA ASN A 19 6.79 13.00 2.48
C ASN A 19 7.33 14.29 1.86
N GLN A 20 7.82 14.25 0.63
CA GLN A 20 8.23 15.46 -0.11
C GLN A 20 7.04 16.35 -0.51
N ALA A 21 5.84 15.77 -0.63
CA ALA A 21 4.64 16.47 -1.08
C ALA A 21 3.77 17.03 0.06
N VAL A 22 4.14 16.80 1.33
CA VAL A 22 3.37 17.24 2.50
C VAL A 22 4.20 18.13 3.41
N GLU A 23 3.55 19.14 4.01
CA GLU A 23 4.22 20.02 4.98
C GLU A 23 4.64 19.28 6.25
N LYS A 24 3.81 18.32 6.69
CA LYS A 24 4.09 17.52 7.88
C LYS A 24 4.47 16.10 7.46
N PRO A 25 5.74 15.69 7.56
CA PRO A 25 6.15 14.35 7.18
C PRO A 25 5.49 13.28 8.06
N LEU A 26 5.41 12.07 7.53
CA LEU A 26 4.98 10.88 8.27
C LEU A 26 6.06 10.45 9.28
N PRO A 27 5.71 9.67 10.32
CA PRO A 27 6.69 9.02 11.17
C PRO A 27 7.64 8.12 10.38
N ALA A 28 8.81 7.84 10.95
CA ALA A 28 9.82 6.99 10.34
C ALA A 28 9.26 5.60 9.97
N LEU A 29 9.52 5.17 8.74
CA LEU A 29 9.13 3.86 8.23
C LEU A 29 10.16 2.81 8.62
N ALA A 30 9.74 1.77 9.35
CA ALA A 30 10.57 0.60 9.66
C ALA A 30 10.10 -0.62 8.86
N LEU A 31 10.73 -0.89 7.71
CA LEU A 31 10.37 -1.99 6.79
C LEU A 31 10.54 -3.40 7.36
N SER A 32 11.25 -3.54 8.48
CA SER A 32 11.41 -4.80 9.23
C SER A 32 10.33 -5.03 10.28
N ASN A 33 9.48 -4.03 10.57
CA ASN A 33 8.50 -4.07 11.65
C ASN A 33 7.08 -3.95 11.08
N THR A 34 6.32 -5.04 11.11
CA THR A 34 4.94 -5.11 10.61
C THR A 34 4.02 -4.11 11.33
N ASP A 35 4.12 -3.98 12.65
CA ASP A 35 3.29 -3.06 13.44
C ASP A 35 3.57 -1.60 13.06
N SER A 36 4.82 -1.27 12.75
CA SER A 36 5.20 0.06 12.24
C SER A 36 4.51 0.36 10.91
N ILE A 37 4.50 -0.61 9.98
CA ILE A 37 3.87 -0.48 8.65
C ILE A 37 2.36 -0.33 8.80
N GLN A 38 1.72 -1.13 9.66
CA GLN A 38 0.29 -1.07 9.93
C GLN A 38 -0.11 0.26 10.58
N ASN A 39 0.65 0.73 11.57
CA ASN A 39 0.43 2.03 12.18
C ASN A 39 0.57 3.17 11.17
N LEU A 40 1.53 3.08 10.26
CA LEU A 40 1.72 4.08 9.21
C LEU A 40 0.51 4.13 8.27
N LEU A 41 -0.05 2.98 7.89
CA LEU A 41 -1.27 2.89 7.09
C LEU A 41 -2.45 3.61 7.77
N ASN A 42 -2.65 3.35 9.06
CA ASN A 42 -3.70 4.01 9.85
C ASN A 42 -3.49 5.53 9.91
N ILE A 43 -2.25 5.99 10.04
CA ILE A 43 -1.91 7.42 10.07
C ILE A 43 -2.24 8.08 8.74
N VAL A 44 -1.87 7.47 7.61
CA VAL A 44 -2.16 8.01 6.27
C VAL A 44 -3.66 8.12 6.04
N ILE A 45 -4.43 7.06 6.37
CA ILE A 45 -5.90 7.08 6.29
C ILE A 45 -6.47 8.21 7.15
N ARG A 46 -6.02 8.33 8.41
CA ARG A 46 -6.50 9.37 9.32
C ARG A 46 -6.20 10.78 8.81
N ARG A 47 -5.01 11.00 8.24
CA ARG A 47 -4.62 12.30 7.66
C ARG A 47 -5.52 12.67 6.49
N GLU A 48 -5.83 11.71 5.62
CA GLU A 48 -6.76 11.88 4.50
C GLU A 48 -8.19 12.21 4.99
N SER A 49 -8.69 11.47 5.97
CA SER A 49 -10.02 11.76 6.56
C SER A 49 -10.06 13.16 7.19
N LEU A 50 -9.00 13.55 7.89
CA LEU A 50 -8.89 14.88 8.49
C LEU A 50 -8.81 15.99 7.45
N SER A 51 -8.11 15.79 6.33
CA SER A 51 -8.05 16.81 5.27
C SER A 51 -9.40 17.00 4.59
N VAL A 52 -10.15 15.92 4.38
CA VAL A 52 -11.53 16.00 3.87
C VAL A 52 -12.42 16.77 4.84
N ALA A 53 -12.38 16.43 6.14
CA ALA A 53 -13.18 17.09 7.17
C ALA A 53 -12.84 18.58 7.30
N LYS A 54 -11.55 18.93 7.20
CA LYS A 54 -11.05 20.31 7.28
C LYS A 54 -11.10 21.07 5.96
N LYS A 55 -11.51 20.43 4.86
CA LYS A 55 -11.46 20.98 3.49
C LYS A 55 -10.07 21.53 3.13
N SER A 56 -9.01 20.87 3.59
CA SER A 56 -7.63 21.28 3.34
C SER A 56 -7.04 20.54 2.15
N SER A 57 -6.04 21.14 1.49
CA SER A 57 -5.27 20.46 0.44
C SER A 57 -4.56 19.22 1.01
N PHE A 58 -4.59 18.13 0.26
CA PHE A 58 -3.91 16.88 0.60
C PHE A 58 -3.60 16.11 -0.68
N PRO A 59 -2.40 15.50 -0.82
CA PRO A 59 -2.01 14.82 -2.05
C PRO A 59 -2.71 13.45 -2.16
N ASN A 60 -4.01 13.45 -2.47
CA ASN A 60 -4.87 12.26 -2.48
C ASN A 60 -4.33 11.14 -3.37
N LYS A 61 -3.73 11.47 -4.53
CA LYS A 61 -3.14 10.47 -5.42
C LYS A 61 -1.93 9.76 -4.79
N LEU A 62 -1.04 10.53 -4.16
CA LEU A 62 0.12 9.97 -3.46
C LEU A 62 -0.30 9.20 -2.21
N SER A 63 -1.32 9.67 -1.49
CA SER A 63 -1.92 8.93 -0.37
C SER A 63 -2.47 7.58 -0.82
N ALA A 64 -3.26 7.57 -1.90
CA ALA A 64 -3.84 6.34 -2.43
C ALA A 64 -2.77 5.33 -2.86
N ASP A 65 -1.70 5.78 -3.55
CA ASP A 65 -0.60 4.91 -3.93
C ASP A 65 0.16 4.38 -2.70
N LEU A 66 0.51 5.26 -1.74
CA LEU A 66 1.17 4.86 -0.50
C LEU A 66 0.34 3.83 0.28
N ARG A 67 -0.98 4.06 0.44
CA ARG A 67 -1.88 3.10 1.10
C ARG A 67 -1.91 1.75 0.39
N LYS A 68 -1.92 1.75 -0.95
CA LYS A 68 -1.86 0.53 -1.76
C LYS A 68 -0.54 -0.22 -1.52
N LYS A 69 0.60 0.46 -1.51
CA LYS A 69 1.91 -0.18 -1.25
C LYS A 69 2.04 -0.71 0.18
N LEU A 70 1.52 0.02 1.17
CA LEU A 70 1.46 -0.43 2.56
C LEU A 70 0.64 -1.71 2.69
N ALA A 71 -0.56 -1.73 2.11
CA ALA A 71 -1.42 -2.91 2.12
C ALA A 71 -0.79 -4.11 1.39
N ASP A 72 -0.14 -3.89 0.24
CA ASP A 72 0.57 -4.93 -0.51
C ASP A 72 1.68 -5.59 0.32
N VAL A 73 2.50 -4.79 1.02
CA VAL A 73 3.55 -5.32 1.89
C VAL A 73 2.97 -6.11 3.07
N LEU A 74 1.91 -5.62 3.71
CA LEU A 74 1.25 -6.32 4.83
C LEU A 74 0.71 -7.68 4.38
N LEU A 75 0.01 -7.73 3.25
CA LEU A 75 -0.52 -8.98 2.71
C LEU A 75 0.59 -9.97 2.35
N LEU A 76 1.68 -9.50 1.73
CA LEU A 76 2.83 -10.35 1.40
C LEU A 76 3.54 -10.89 2.65
N ILE A 77 3.57 -10.14 3.76
CA ILE A 77 4.05 -10.63 5.06
C ILE A 77 3.15 -11.78 5.55
N ASP A 78 1.84 -11.64 5.39
CA ASP A 78 0.85 -12.70 5.70
C ASP A 78 0.83 -13.84 4.67
N LYS A 79 1.78 -13.87 3.72
CA LYS A 79 1.88 -14.83 2.61
C LYS A 79 0.70 -14.79 1.64
N VAL A 80 -0.01 -13.68 1.59
CA VAL A 80 -1.10 -13.40 0.66
C VAL A 80 -0.57 -12.56 -0.50
N ASP A 81 -0.41 -13.18 -1.66
CA ASP A 81 -0.03 -12.47 -2.90
C ASP A 81 -1.27 -12.24 -3.77
N ILE A 82 -1.78 -11.00 -3.77
CA ILE A 82 -2.97 -10.64 -4.55
C ILE A 82 -2.73 -10.86 -6.06
N GLU A 83 -1.53 -10.64 -6.57
CA GLU A 83 -1.23 -10.78 -8.00
C GLU A 83 -1.35 -12.23 -8.44
N ILE A 84 -0.82 -13.16 -7.63
CA ILE A 84 -0.98 -14.60 -7.85
C ILE A 84 -2.45 -15.01 -7.75
N ILE A 85 -3.16 -14.54 -6.72
CA ILE A 85 -4.59 -14.86 -6.54
C ILE A 85 -5.41 -14.40 -7.76
N LYS A 86 -5.17 -13.17 -8.25
CA LYS A 86 -5.86 -12.63 -9.43
C LYS A 86 -5.46 -13.36 -10.72
N ALA A 87 -4.20 -13.75 -10.86
CA ALA A 87 -3.75 -14.52 -12.02
C ALA A 87 -4.46 -15.88 -12.06
N ASN A 88 -4.49 -16.60 -10.93
CA ASN A 88 -5.14 -17.90 -10.81
C ASN A 88 -6.66 -17.82 -11.05
N ALA A 89 -7.32 -16.77 -10.53
CA ALA A 89 -8.75 -16.54 -10.75
C ALA A 89 -9.10 -16.26 -12.22
N LYS A 90 -8.21 -15.61 -12.97
CA LYS A 90 -8.40 -15.44 -14.43
C LYS A 90 -8.22 -16.76 -15.17
N SER A 91 -7.23 -17.57 -14.78
CA SER A 91 -6.95 -18.87 -15.41
C SER A 91 -8.08 -19.89 -15.24
N THR A 92 -8.82 -19.89 -14.12
CA THR A 92 -9.94 -20.81 -13.90
C THR A 92 -11.20 -20.42 -14.67
N SER A 93 -11.40 -19.13 -14.98
CA SER A 93 -12.54 -18.65 -15.75
C SER A 93 -12.51 -18.99 -17.24
N THR A 94 -11.37 -19.44 -17.78
CA THR A 94 -11.21 -19.79 -19.21
C THR A 94 -11.43 -21.29 -19.50
N SER A 95 -11.68 -22.12 -18.49
CA SER A 95 -11.78 -23.59 -18.66
C SER A 95 -13.20 -24.15 -18.57
N VAL A 96 -14.24 -23.32 -18.36
CA VAL A 96 -15.63 -23.82 -18.16
C VAL A 96 -16.52 -23.70 -19.41
N ASP A 97 -16.05 -23.04 -20.47
CA ASP A 97 -16.76 -22.93 -21.77
C ASP A 97 -16.16 -23.88 -22.82
N LYS A 98 -16.20 -25.19 -22.58
CA LYS A 98 -16.10 -26.25 -23.60
C LYS A 98 -16.37 -27.61 -22.97
N ALA A 99 -17.65 -27.96 -22.85
CA ALA A 99 -18.13 -29.33 -22.69
C ALA A 99 -19.48 -29.46 -23.38
#